data_AF-I3KKW6-F1
#
_entry.id   AF-I3KKW6-F1
#
_cell.length_a   1.000
_cell.length_b   1.000
_cell.length_c   1.000
_cell.angle_alpha   90.00
_cell.angle_beta   90.00
_cell.angle_gamma   90.00
#
_symmetry.space_group_name_H-M   'P 1'
#
loop_
_entity.id
_entity.type
_entity.pdbx_description
1 polymer ?
#
loop_
_entity_poly.entity_id
_entity_poly.type
_entity_poly.pdbx_seq_one_letter_code
_entity_poly.pdbx_strand_id
1 'polypeptide(L)'
;GKTKSLRRILLGGNFRVFDYEWRRAIFHFREPNSELAYALKGGAQAIQMVVQARIIKHLLFARQSSSDGRTLTEVGRREQDRALAAALSDSLWLAGQEVSATVTLVTEDYCVTPHLDYKLDTFTERVPPFLTALRPLRPQHLFQEEGSHGVILFLYSLICSRTIERLREDLDSPTSYLLHLSPGSSVCRQALLNLLLTGRASPHLFNGTQHFGQDGLPLQHPLQGVLSRSDVGYLRWKERPLSVPLCLQVGSMLKTPRFPVWVCSINSSCSVLFSATRLLLSDWRAEHLFQLYYYSGQSSQTATARLTVDTHSHHWEASSRDGEADPEKRFPSLEMTIRTKWDGAAIDWNGTSPFY
;
A
#
# COMPACT_ATOMS: atom_id res chain seq x y z
N GLY A 1 25.14 16.46 -2.74
CA GLY A 1 25.34 15.06 -3.14
C GLY A 1 24.02 14.32 -3.20
N LYS A 2 23.85 13.43 -4.19
CA LYS A 2 22.58 12.71 -4.47
C LYS A 2 22.04 11.91 -3.27
N THR A 3 22.91 11.30 -2.48
CA THR A 3 22.53 10.56 -1.25
C THR A 3 21.85 11.45 -0.20
N LYS A 4 22.33 12.70 -0.01
CA LYS A 4 21.66 13.68 0.87
C LYS A 4 20.27 14.04 0.35
N SER A 5 20.10 14.16 -0.96
CA SER A 5 18.80 14.44 -1.58
C SER A 5 17.81 13.28 -1.43
N LEU A 6 18.29 12.05 -1.56
CA LEU A 6 17.50 10.83 -1.35
C LEU A 6 17.03 10.70 0.10
N ARG A 7 17.91 10.95 1.07
CA ARG A 7 17.51 10.95 2.49
C ARG A 7 16.57 12.09 2.83
N ARG A 8 16.76 13.28 2.27
CA ARG A 8 15.87 14.42 2.48
C ARG A 8 14.47 14.17 1.93
N ILE A 9 14.34 13.57 0.74
CA ILE A 9 13.01 13.27 0.17
C ILE A 9 12.32 12.12 0.90
N LEU A 10 13.08 11.14 1.41
CA LEU A 10 12.50 10.04 2.15
C LEU A 10 12.12 10.44 3.59
N LEU A 11 13.03 11.09 4.33
CA LEU A 11 12.89 11.30 5.78
C LEU A 11 12.62 12.77 6.17
N GLY A 12 12.65 13.70 5.23
CA GLY A 12 12.49 15.13 5.51
C GLY A 12 13.73 15.81 6.12
N GLY A 13 14.85 15.10 6.23
CA GLY A 13 16.09 15.68 6.77
C GLY A 13 17.26 14.69 6.81
N ASN A 14 18.47 15.23 7.00
CA ASN A 14 19.72 14.45 6.99
C ASN A 14 20.13 13.88 8.36
N PHE A 15 19.44 14.30 9.44
CA PHE A 15 19.72 13.86 10.81
C PHE A 15 18.82 12.72 11.28
N ARG A 16 17.70 12.47 10.58
CA ARG A 16 16.77 11.38 10.90
C ARG A 16 17.30 10.06 10.37
N VAL A 17 17.21 9.01 11.17
CA VAL A 17 17.74 7.67 10.88
C VAL A 17 16.63 6.66 11.11
N PHE A 18 16.63 5.58 10.34
CA PHE A 18 15.74 4.44 10.57
C PHE A 18 16.00 3.79 11.93
N ASP A 19 14.91 3.48 12.63
CA ASP A 19 14.96 2.72 13.87
C ASP A 19 15.34 1.25 13.63
N TYR A 20 15.44 0.50 14.73
CA TYR A 20 15.83 -0.91 14.71
C TYR A 20 14.83 -1.80 13.94
N GLU A 21 13.52 -1.54 14.08
CA GLU A 21 12.47 -2.31 13.43
C GLU A 21 12.52 -2.14 11.90
N TRP A 22 12.73 -0.91 11.43
CA TRP A 22 12.92 -0.61 10.01
C TRP A 22 14.19 -1.25 9.45
N ARG A 23 15.28 -1.24 10.21
CA ARG A 23 16.54 -1.88 9.80
C ARG A 23 16.36 -3.40 9.68
N ARG A 24 15.53 -4.03 10.50
CA ARG A 24 15.27 -5.47 10.39
C ARG A 24 14.17 -5.83 9.39
N ALA A 25 13.46 -4.83 8.84
CA ALA A 25 12.35 -5.07 7.94
C ALA A 25 12.83 -5.64 6.59
N ILE A 26 12.36 -6.85 6.30
CA ILE A 26 12.58 -7.61 5.06
C ILE A 26 11.24 -8.14 4.53
N PHE A 27 11.18 -8.55 3.27
CA PHE A 27 9.98 -9.17 2.71
C PHE A 27 10.01 -10.68 2.90
N HIS A 28 9.60 -11.13 4.08
CA HIS A 28 9.66 -12.54 4.43
C HIS A 28 8.25 -13.13 4.55
N PHE A 29 8.01 -14.28 3.89
CA PHE A 29 6.73 -14.97 3.92
C PHE A 29 6.52 -15.76 5.21
N ARG A 30 5.27 -16.08 5.50
CA ARG A 30 4.94 -17.16 6.44
C ARG A 30 5.27 -18.52 5.83
N GLU A 31 5.13 -19.57 6.64
CA GLU A 31 5.48 -20.93 6.25
C GLU A 31 4.76 -21.36 4.95
N PRO A 32 5.48 -21.94 3.97
CA PRO A 32 4.86 -22.44 2.75
C PRO A 32 3.78 -23.50 3.03
N ASN A 33 2.77 -23.57 2.18
CA ASN A 33 1.66 -24.53 2.30
C ASN A 33 0.90 -24.46 3.66
N SER A 34 0.92 -23.30 4.31
CA SER A 34 0.09 -23.00 5.48
C SER A 34 -1.11 -22.12 5.11
N GLU A 35 -2.08 -22.00 6.02
CA GLU A 35 -3.27 -21.13 5.87
C GLU A 35 -2.94 -19.70 5.38
N LEU A 36 -1.79 -19.18 5.79
CA LEU A 36 -1.33 -17.84 5.43
C LEU A 36 -0.03 -17.87 4.63
N ALA A 37 0.21 -18.93 3.84
CA ALA A 37 1.41 -19.06 3.00
C ALA A 37 1.61 -17.90 2.04
N TYR A 38 0.52 -17.27 1.58
CA TYR A 38 0.57 -16.10 0.71
C TYR A 38 1.00 -14.82 1.45
N ALA A 39 1.08 -14.82 2.78
CA ALA A 39 1.21 -13.63 3.60
C ALA A 39 2.65 -13.32 4.01
N LEU A 40 3.01 -12.03 3.94
CA LEU A 40 4.24 -11.47 4.48
C LEU A 40 4.12 -11.25 5.99
N LYS A 41 5.25 -11.41 6.69
CA LYS A 41 5.45 -11.05 8.10
C LYS A 41 6.63 -10.08 8.23
N GLY A 42 6.58 -9.18 9.21
CA GLY A 42 7.72 -8.31 9.57
C GLY A 42 7.35 -6.86 9.86
N GLY A 43 8.39 -6.01 9.87
CA GLY A 43 8.29 -4.58 10.13
C GLY A 43 7.90 -3.75 8.91
N ALA A 44 7.65 -2.45 9.11
CA ALA A 44 7.18 -1.51 8.08
C ALA A 44 5.85 -1.94 7.42
N GLN A 45 4.87 -2.27 8.26
CA GLN A 45 3.56 -2.85 7.89
C GLN A 45 2.90 -2.14 6.70
N ALA A 46 2.91 -0.80 6.65
CA ALA A 46 2.29 -0.04 5.57
C ALA A 46 2.85 -0.40 4.18
N ILE A 47 4.17 -0.52 4.05
CA ILE A 47 4.82 -0.90 2.78
C ILE A 47 4.57 -2.38 2.51
N GLN A 48 4.70 -3.22 3.53
CA GLN A 48 4.45 -4.66 3.40
C GLN A 48 3.02 -4.94 2.92
N MET A 49 2.01 -4.22 3.40
CA MET A 49 0.62 -4.45 2.98
C MET A 49 0.35 -4.04 1.53
N VAL A 50 1.02 -2.99 1.03
CA VAL A 50 0.92 -2.65 -0.40
C VAL A 50 1.57 -3.73 -1.27
N VAL A 51 2.73 -4.24 -0.87
CA VAL A 51 3.39 -5.36 -1.56
C VAL A 51 2.55 -6.64 -1.43
N GLN A 52 1.96 -6.90 -0.27
CA GLN A 52 1.06 -8.02 0.00
C GLN A 52 -0.15 -8.02 -0.93
N ALA A 53 -0.77 -6.86 -1.14
CA ALA A 53 -1.88 -6.72 -2.07
C ALA A 53 -1.45 -7.06 -3.51
N ARG A 54 -0.24 -6.65 -3.93
CA ARG A 54 0.30 -7.06 -5.24
C ARG A 54 0.62 -8.54 -5.34
N ILE A 55 1.12 -9.16 -4.28
CA ILE A 55 1.34 -10.61 -4.21
C ILE A 55 0.01 -11.34 -4.40
N ILE A 56 -1.04 -10.94 -3.66
CA ILE A 56 -2.38 -11.53 -3.78
C ILE A 56 -2.93 -11.33 -5.20
N LYS A 57 -2.80 -10.13 -5.78
CA LYS A 57 -3.16 -9.87 -7.19
C LYS A 57 -2.46 -10.85 -8.13
N HIS A 58 -1.15 -11.05 -7.96
CA HIS A 58 -0.37 -11.94 -8.81
C HIS A 58 -0.82 -13.40 -8.67
N LEU A 59 -0.96 -13.88 -7.43
CA LEU A 59 -1.35 -15.26 -7.13
C LEU A 59 -2.76 -15.58 -7.65
N LEU A 60 -3.70 -14.65 -7.54
CA LEU A 60 -5.08 -14.85 -7.98
C LEU A 60 -5.29 -14.67 -9.49
N PHE A 61 -4.58 -13.72 -10.13
CA PHE A 61 -4.99 -13.25 -11.47
C PHE A 61 -3.91 -13.24 -12.56
N ALA A 62 -2.63 -13.47 -12.24
CA ALA A 62 -1.55 -13.39 -13.24
C ALA A 62 -1.39 -14.66 -14.10
N ARG A 63 -1.91 -15.81 -13.67
CA ARG A 63 -1.81 -17.07 -14.42
C ARG A 63 -3.13 -17.34 -15.15
N GLN A 64 -3.06 -17.44 -16.47
CA GLN A 64 -4.19 -17.83 -17.34
C GLN A 64 -4.55 -19.33 -17.27
N SER A 65 -4.12 -20.07 -16.24
CA SER A 65 -4.43 -21.50 -16.16
C SER A 65 -5.85 -21.71 -15.65
N SER A 66 -6.71 -22.08 -16.59
CA SER A 66 -8.01 -22.74 -16.47
C SER A 66 -8.08 -23.74 -15.31
N SER A 67 -8.65 -23.33 -14.18
CA SER A 67 -9.43 -24.17 -13.26
C SER A 67 -9.83 -23.32 -12.06
N ASP A 68 -11.14 -23.22 -11.83
CA ASP A 68 -11.74 -22.65 -10.64
C ASP A 68 -11.05 -23.16 -9.36
N GLY A 69 -10.75 -22.24 -8.44
CA GLY A 69 -10.50 -22.59 -7.03
C GLY A 69 -9.05 -22.85 -6.62
N ARG A 70 -8.07 -22.04 -7.04
CA ARG A 70 -6.79 -22.03 -6.30
C ARG A 70 -6.97 -21.35 -4.94
N THR A 71 -6.87 -22.14 -3.89
CA THR A 71 -6.87 -21.64 -2.51
C THR A 71 -5.50 -21.02 -2.21
N LEU A 72 -5.49 -19.81 -1.65
CA LEU A 72 -4.24 -19.12 -1.26
C LEU A 72 -3.44 -19.84 -0.15
N THR A 73 -3.97 -20.97 0.35
CA THR A 73 -3.39 -21.83 1.37
C THR A 73 -2.36 -22.82 0.81
N GLU A 74 -2.36 -23.09 -0.49
CA GLU A 74 -1.46 -24.08 -1.14
C GLU A 74 -0.22 -23.44 -1.81
N VAL A 75 0.16 -22.24 -1.38
CA VAL A 75 1.26 -21.49 -2.00
C VAL A 75 2.60 -22.06 -1.50
N GLY A 76 3.26 -22.83 -2.37
CA GLY A 76 4.60 -23.36 -2.11
C GLY A 76 5.71 -22.31 -2.24
N ARG A 77 6.91 -22.62 -1.76
CA ARG A 77 8.07 -21.70 -1.75
C ARG A 77 8.39 -21.08 -3.11
N ARG A 78 8.36 -21.89 -4.19
CA ARG A 78 8.60 -21.40 -5.55
C ARG A 78 7.55 -20.38 -6.01
N GLU A 79 6.31 -20.52 -5.55
CA GLU A 79 5.23 -19.59 -5.91
C GLU A 79 5.30 -18.31 -5.07
N GLN A 80 5.65 -18.41 -3.78
CA GLN A 80 5.98 -17.26 -2.92
C GLN A 80 7.07 -16.39 -3.56
N ASP A 81 8.20 -17.00 -3.93
CA ASP A 81 9.34 -16.31 -4.53
C ASP A 81 8.93 -15.59 -5.83
N ARG A 82 8.26 -16.30 -6.73
CA ARG A 82 7.76 -15.72 -8.00
C ARG A 82 6.78 -14.57 -7.77
N ALA A 83 5.85 -14.72 -6.83
CA ALA A 83 4.87 -13.70 -6.53
C ALA A 83 5.50 -12.45 -5.93
N LEU A 84 6.50 -12.61 -5.05
CA LEU A 84 7.25 -11.47 -4.51
C LEU A 84 8.07 -10.78 -5.59
N ALA A 85 8.81 -11.55 -6.41
CA ALA A 85 9.57 -10.96 -7.52
C ALA A 85 8.66 -10.18 -8.48
N ALA A 86 7.49 -10.74 -8.83
CA ALA A 86 6.51 -10.05 -9.65
C ALA A 86 5.98 -8.78 -8.96
N ALA A 87 5.59 -8.85 -7.69
CA ALA A 87 5.06 -7.71 -6.95
C ALA A 87 6.07 -6.55 -6.82
N LEU A 88 7.33 -6.86 -6.51
CA LEU A 88 8.39 -5.85 -6.40
C LEU A 88 8.77 -5.30 -7.78
N SER A 89 8.89 -6.16 -8.80
CA SER A 89 9.22 -5.72 -10.17
C SER A 89 8.12 -4.85 -10.76
N ASP A 90 6.85 -5.21 -10.59
CA ASP A 90 5.70 -4.42 -11.03
C ASP A 90 5.70 -3.04 -10.36
N SER A 91 6.01 -2.97 -9.06
CA SER A 91 6.07 -1.70 -8.33
C SER A 91 7.18 -0.79 -8.87
N LEU A 92 8.37 -1.34 -9.12
CA LEU A 92 9.51 -0.58 -9.66
C LEU A 92 9.25 -0.14 -11.11
N TRP A 93 8.69 -1.03 -11.93
CA TRP A 93 8.33 -0.74 -13.32
C TRP A 93 7.29 0.37 -13.41
N LEU A 94 6.28 0.33 -12.54
CA LEU A 94 5.25 1.36 -12.45
C LEU A 94 5.83 2.71 -12.01
N ALA A 95 6.74 2.71 -11.01
CA ALA A 95 7.43 3.93 -10.57
C ALA A 95 8.27 4.58 -11.68
N GLY A 96 8.91 3.76 -12.52
CA GLY A 96 9.63 4.21 -13.71
C GLY A 96 8.74 4.41 -14.95
N GLN A 97 7.43 4.58 -14.76
CA GLN A 97 6.44 4.87 -15.80
C GLN A 97 6.39 3.85 -16.93
N GLU A 98 6.67 2.59 -16.61
CA GLU A 98 6.72 1.50 -17.58
C GLU A 98 7.78 1.68 -18.68
N VAL A 99 8.81 2.51 -18.41
CA VAL A 99 9.94 2.74 -19.33
C VAL A 99 11.22 2.15 -18.78
N SER A 100 11.45 2.26 -17.47
CA SER A 100 12.69 1.82 -16.82
C SER A 100 12.45 1.38 -15.38
N ALA A 101 13.39 0.65 -14.79
CA ALA A 101 13.40 0.34 -13.37
C ALA A 101 14.85 0.36 -12.86
N THR A 102 15.05 0.88 -11.66
CA THR A 102 16.36 0.96 -11.01
C THR A 102 16.34 0.16 -9.72
N VAL A 103 17.36 -0.65 -9.49
CA VAL A 103 17.51 -1.47 -8.28
C VAL A 103 18.76 -1.02 -7.54
N THR A 104 18.60 -0.56 -6.31
CA THR A 104 19.73 -0.18 -5.47
C THR A 104 20.30 -1.40 -4.77
N LEU A 105 21.62 -1.58 -4.87
CA LEU A 105 22.39 -2.61 -4.18
C LEU A 105 23.25 -1.96 -3.09
N VAL A 106 23.63 -2.72 -2.07
CA VAL A 106 24.59 -2.29 -1.05
C VAL A 106 25.99 -2.68 -1.51
N THR A 107 26.95 -1.78 -1.40
CA THR A 107 28.37 -2.07 -1.58
C THR A 107 29.09 -2.18 -0.25
N GLU A 108 30.22 -2.89 -0.22
CA GLU A 108 31.06 -2.98 0.99
C GLU A 108 31.70 -1.63 1.33
N ASP A 109 32.03 -0.84 0.30
CA ASP A 109 32.67 0.47 0.44
C ASP A 109 31.67 1.61 0.70
N TYR A 110 32.12 2.59 1.48
CA TYR A 110 31.41 3.86 1.67
C TYR A 110 31.44 4.67 0.37
N CYS A 111 30.27 4.87 -0.23
CA CYS A 111 30.08 5.69 -1.43
C CYS A 111 30.05 7.20 -1.14
N VAL A 112 30.02 7.60 0.14
CA VAL A 112 29.92 9.00 0.57
C VAL A 112 30.79 9.25 1.81
N THR A 113 31.59 10.32 1.77
CA THR A 113 32.28 10.84 2.97
C THR A 113 31.29 11.58 3.89
N PRO A 114 31.18 11.20 5.17
CA PRO A 114 30.33 11.89 6.13
C PRO A 114 30.75 13.35 6.32
N HIS A 115 29.78 14.27 6.37
CA HIS A 115 29.97 15.68 6.71
C HIS A 115 29.28 15.99 8.04
N LEU A 116 29.65 17.08 8.73
CA LEU A 116 29.09 17.46 10.03
C LEU A 116 27.54 17.52 10.06
N ASP A 117 26.90 17.91 8.94
CA ASP A 117 25.44 18.05 8.86
C ASP A 117 24.68 16.76 8.48
N TYR A 118 25.27 15.61 8.79
CA TYR A 118 24.78 14.30 8.34
C TYR A 118 25.04 13.24 9.39
N LYS A 119 23.97 12.66 9.95
CA LYS A 119 24.08 11.57 10.93
C LYS A 119 24.30 10.26 10.19
N LEU A 120 25.49 9.68 10.31
CA LEU A 120 25.81 8.36 9.76
C LEU A 120 24.78 7.31 10.20
N ASP A 121 24.28 6.53 9.26
CA ASP A 121 23.51 5.32 9.56
C ASP A 121 24.22 4.02 9.15
N THR A 122 25.44 4.13 8.59
CA THR A 122 26.36 3.06 8.16
C THR A 122 25.81 2.18 7.04
N PHE A 123 24.68 2.57 6.46
CA PHE A 123 23.94 1.80 5.48
C PHE A 123 23.65 2.63 4.24
N THR A 124 23.01 3.79 4.41
CA THR A 124 22.67 4.72 3.32
C THR A 124 23.92 5.24 2.61
N GLU A 125 25.05 5.33 3.32
CA GLU A 125 26.33 5.75 2.73
C GLU A 125 27.00 4.65 1.91
N ARG A 126 26.58 3.39 2.08
CA ARG A 126 27.05 2.21 1.33
C ARG A 126 26.16 1.86 0.15
N VAL A 127 25.12 2.65 -0.11
CA VAL A 127 24.28 2.48 -1.31
C VAL A 127 24.88 3.33 -2.43
N PRO A 128 25.55 2.73 -3.44
CA PRO A 128 25.99 3.46 -4.61
C PRO A 128 24.80 4.12 -5.30
N PRO A 129 24.98 5.34 -5.86
CA PRO A 129 23.89 6.07 -6.47
C PRO A 129 23.31 5.39 -7.72
N PHE A 130 23.95 4.36 -8.28
CA PHE A 130 23.49 3.69 -9.50
C PHE A 130 23.88 2.21 -9.56
N LEU A 131 22.89 1.32 -9.58
CA LEU A 131 22.91 0.12 -10.42
C LEU A 131 21.59 0.11 -11.21
N THR A 132 21.66 0.59 -12.45
CA THR A 132 20.51 0.59 -13.37
C THR A 132 20.45 -0.81 -13.99
N ALA A 133 19.53 -1.64 -13.52
CA ALA A 133 19.31 -2.95 -14.09
C ALA A 133 18.21 -2.90 -15.14
N LEU A 134 18.59 -2.90 -16.42
CA LEU A 134 17.67 -3.06 -17.55
C LEU A 134 17.21 -4.53 -17.69
N ARG A 135 16.57 -5.09 -16.65
CA ARG A 135 15.99 -6.46 -16.55
C ARG A 135 16.92 -7.66 -16.91
N PRO A 136 16.59 -8.90 -16.45
CA PRO A 136 15.75 -9.27 -15.32
C PRO A 136 16.67 -9.70 -14.16
N LEU A 137 17.12 -8.76 -13.34
CA LEU A 137 17.61 -9.15 -12.01
C LEU A 137 16.40 -9.69 -11.24
N ARG A 138 16.53 -10.88 -10.65
CA ARG A 138 15.53 -11.47 -9.74
C ARG A 138 15.63 -10.72 -8.41
N PRO A 139 14.79 -9.71 -8.13
CA PRO A 139 15.03 -8.78 -7.02
C PRO A 139 14.77 -9.45 -5.67
N GLN A 140 14.04 -10.57 -5.66
CA GLN A 140 13.57 -11.28 -4.46
C GLN A 140 14.71 -11.58 -3.46
N HIS A 141 15.86 -12.10 -3.89
CA HIS A 141 16.92 -12.51 -2.97
C HIS A 141 17.53 -11.30 -2.23
N LEU A 142 17.64 -10.16 -2.91
CA LEU A 142 18.22 -8.93 -2.36
C LEU A 142 17.40 -8.33 -1.22
N PHE A 143 16.10 -8.60 -1.18
CA PHE A 143 15.19 -8.01 -0.21
C PHE A 143 14.67 -9.00 0.84
N GLN A 144 15.13 -10.26 0.77
CA GLN A 144 14.75 -11.36 1.66
C GLN A 144 15.85 -11.74 2.66
N GLU A 145 17.11 -11.41 2.39
CA GLU A 145 18.24 -11.78 3.24
C GLU A 145 18.20 -11.04 4.59
N GLU A 146 18.43 -11.76 5.69
CA GLU A 146 18.52 -11.15 7.01
C GLU A 146 19.71 -10.17 7.07
N GLY A 147 19.47 -8.99 7.64
CA GLY A 147 20.49 -7.92 7.67
C GLY A 147 20.63 -7.12 6.38
N SER A 148 19.93 -7.49 5.29
CA SER A 148 19.96 -6.72 4.02
C SER A 148 19.26 -5.36 4.09
N HIS A 149 18.42 -5.13 5.11
CA HIS A 149 17.54 -3.97 5.18
C HIS A 149 16.57 -3.89 3.97
N GLY A 150 16.06 -5.05 3.53
CA GLY A 150 15.36 -5.23 2.26
C GLY A 150 14.22 -4.23 1.97
N VAL A 151 13.42 -3.84 2.98
CA VAL A 151 12.36 -2.84 2.77
C VAL A 151 12.96 -1.46 2.45
N ILE A 152 14.05 -1.07 3.11
CA ILE A 152 14.72 0.22 2.87
C ILE A 152 15.36 0.23 1.48
N LEU A 153 16.04 -0.86 1.08
CA LEU A 153 16.60 -0.98 -0.27
C LEU A 153 15.52 -0.93 -1.34
N PHE A 154 14.36 -1.52 -1.10
CA PHE A 154 13.23 -1.44 -2.02
C PHE A 154 12.71 0.00 -2.14
N LEU A 155 12.62 0.75 -1.05
CA LEU A 155 12.24 2.17 -1.09
C LEU A 155 13.24 3.02 -1.87
N TYR A 156 14.55 2.78 -1.68
CA TYR A 156 15.58 3.46 -2.46
C TYR A 156 15.48 3.12 -3.95
N SER A 157 15.23 1.85 -4.27
CA SER A 157 14.98 1.40 -5.64
C SER A 157 13.77 2.09 -6.27
N LEU A 158 12.67 2.27 -5.52
CA LEU A 158 11.48 3.01 -5.98
C LEU A 158 11.78 4.49 -6.24
N ILE A 159 12.45 5.15 -5.30
CA ILE A 159 12.84 6.56 -5.43
C ILE A 159 13.74 6.76 -6.64
N CYS A 160 14.71 5.86 -6.85
CA CYS A 160 15.61 5.91 -8.00
C CYS A 160 14.89 5.60 -9.32
N SER A 161 13.90 4.69 -9.31
CA SER A 161 13.08 4.39 -10.50
C SER A 161 12.19 5.57 -10.89
N ARG A 162 11.61 6.26 -9.90
CA ARG A 162 10.81 7.48 -10.14
C ARG A 162 11.67 8.69 -10.48
N THR A 163 12.90 8.76 -9.96
CA THR A 163 13.82 9.91 -9.90
C THR A 163 13.43 10.99 -8.90
N ILE A 164 14.44 11.69 -8.35
CA ILE A 164 14.23 12.73 -7.33
C ILE A 164 13.52 13.95 -7.91
N GLU A 165 13.84 14.30 -9.16
CA GLU A 165 13.27 15.42 -9.88
C GLU A 165 11.76 15.24 -10.06
N ARG A 166 11.35 14.09 -10.59
CA ARG A 166 9.93 13.75 -10.78
C ARG A 166 9.20 13.56 -9.46
N LEU A 167 9.85 13.05 -8.43
CA LEU A 167 9.24 12.99 -7.09
C LEU A 167 8.96 14.38 -6.52
N ARG A 168 9.82 15.38 -6.78
CA ARG A 168 9.55 16.76 -6.36
C ARG A 168 8.38 17.38 -7.12
N GLU A 169 8.17 16.98 -8.37
CA GLU A 169 7.01 17.39 -9.17
C GLU A 169 5.72 16.69 -8.70
N ASP A 170 5.81 15.45 -8.23
CA ASP A 170 4.67 14.69 -7.69
C ASP A 170 4.18 15.23 -6.34
N LEU A 171 5.10 15.80 -5.56
CA LEU A 171 4.87 16.27 -4.20
C LEU A 171 4.45 17.74 -4.19
N ASP A 172 3.48 18.08 -3.33
CA ASP A 172 3.04 19.46 -3.15
C ASP A 172 3.71 20.14 -1.95
N SER A 173 3.58 21.47 -1.85
CA SER A 173 4.18 22.30 -0.80
C SER A 173 4.01 21.79 0.65
N PRO A 174 2.86 21.24 1.11
CA PRO A 174 2.74 20.74 2.48
C PRO A 174 3.37 19.36 2.70
N THR A 175 3.70 18.63 1.63
CA THR A 175 4.24 17.25 1.70
C THR A 175 5.57 17.17 0.98
N SER A 176 6.66 17.59 1.63
CA SER A 176 8.00 17.59 1.03
C SER A 176 8.80 16.29 1.21
N TYR A 177 8.25 15.31 1.93
CA TYR A 177 8.91 14.03 2.22
C TYR A 177 7.93 12.86 2.36
N LEU A 178 8.43 11.63 2.29
CA LEU A 178 7.62 10.41 2.17
C LEU A 178 7.35 9.66 3.49
N LEU A 179 8.31 9.66 4.42
CA LEU A 179 8.22 9.00 5.73
C LEU A 179 8.35 10.02 6.85
N HIS A 180 7.42 9.97 7.81
CA HIS A 180 7.59 10.66 9.08
C HIS A 180 8.08 9.67 10.14
N LEU A 181 9.35 9.77 10.48
CA LEU A 181 9.93 9.00 11.59
C LEU A 181 9.89 9.86 12.86
N SER A 182 9.18 9.38 13.88
CA SER A 182 9.24 9.88 15.26
C SER A 182 9.72 8.77 16.21
N PRO A 183 10.29 9.10 17.37
CA PRO A 183 10.68 8.06 18.35
C PRO A 183 9.48 7.17 18.70
N GLY A 184 9.59 5.87 18.45
CA GLY A 184 8.52 4.89 18.74
C GLY A 184 7.34 4.86 17.76
N SER A 185 7.34 5.68 16.70
CA SER A 185 6.30 5.62 15.66
C SER A 185 6.84 6.03 14.30
N SER A 186 6.49 5.24 13.28
CA SER A 186 6.83 5.53 11.89
C SER A 186 5.55 5.61 11.08
N VAL A 187 5.30 6.78 10.50
CA VAL A 187 4.08 7.03 9.74
C VAL A 187 4.44 7.18 8.27
N CYS A 188 3.93 6.26 7.46
CA CYS A 188 4.00 6.37 6.01
C CYS A 188 2.98 7.41 5.54
N ARG A 189 3.44 8.42 4.79
CA ARG A 189 2.53 9.43 4.21
C ARG A 189 1.80 8.86 3.00
N GLN A 190 0.65 9.45 2.68
CA GLN A 190 -0.16 9.03 1.53
C GLN A 190 0.63 9.06 0.21
N ALA A 191 1.52 10.04 0.03
CA ALA A 191 2.42 10.13 -1.11
C ALA A 191 3.24 8.85 -1.33
N LEU A 192 3.74 8.22 -0.25
CA LEU A 192 4.48 6.97 -0.36
C LEU A 192 3.58 5.79 -0.75
N LEU A 193 2.38 5.71 -0.17
CA LEU A 193 1.41 4.68 -0.52
C LEU A 193 0.98 4.80 -1.98
N ASN A 194 0.76 6.03 -2.46
CA ASN A 194 0.41 6.29 -3.85
C ASN A 194 1.59 6.01 -4.80
N LEU A 195 2.83 6.30 -4.40
CA LEU A 195 4.02 5.93 -5.17
C LEU A 195 4.08 4.41 -5.36
N LEU A 196 3.84 3.67 -4.28
CA LEU A 196 3.75 2.22 -4.35
C LEU A 196 2.58 1.81 -5.25
N LEU A 197 1.35 2.25 -5.00
CA LEU A 197 0.15 1.79 -5.71
C LEU A 197 0.09 2.20 -7.19
N THR A 198 0.53 3.42 -7.52
CA THR A 198 0.28 4.08 -8.82
C THR A 198 1.55 4.47 -9.57
N GLY A 199 2.72 4.36 -8.93
CA GLY A 199 3.99 4.81 -9.50
C GLY A 199 4.23 6.31 -9.42
N ARG A 200 3.30 7.10 -8.84
CA ARG A 200 3.47 8.54 -8.60
C ARG A 200 3.27 8.88 -7.14
N ALA A 201 4.11 9.77 -6.61
CA ALA A 201 4.07 10.15 -5.20
C ALA A 201 3.08 11.29 -4.89
N SER A 202 1.95 11.37 -5.61
CA SER A 202 0.92 12.36 -5.31
C SER A 202 0.38 12.14 -3.89
N PRO A 203 0.25 13.19 -3.05
CA PRO A 203 -0.34 13.07 -1.72
C PRO A 203 -1.87 12.92 -1.73
N HIS A 204 -2.52 13.10 -2.88
CA HIS A 204 -3.97 13.20 -3.00
C HIS A 204 -4.63 11.90 -3.45
N LEU A 205 -5.88 11.72 -3.04
CA LEU A 205 -6.65 10.48 -3.28
C LEU A 205 -7.79 10.65 -4.28
N PHE A 206 -8.10 11.89 -4.70
CA PHE A 206 -9.14 12.18 -5.68
C PHE A 206 -8.66 11.87 -7.11
N ASN A 207 -9.59 11.89 -8.07
CA ASN A 207 -9.31 11.58 -9.47
C ASN A 207 -8.81 12.80 -10.25
N GLY A 208 -7.86 12.59 -11.17
CA GLY A 208 -7.44 13.60 -12.13
C GLY A 208 -6.73 14.79 -11.49
N THR A 209 -6.82 15.95 -12.13
CA THR A 209 -6.17 17.19 -11.68
C THR A 209 -7.23 18.16 -11.17
N GLN A 210 -7.02 18.72 -9.98
CA GLN A 210 -7.90 19.70 -9.38
C GLN A 210 -7.33 21.11 -9.61
N HIS A 211 -8.07 21.94 -10.34
CA HIS A 211 -7.69 23.31 -10.67
C HIS A 211 -8.30 24.36 -9.74
N PHE A 212 -9.38 24.01 -9.04
CA PHE A 212 -10.13 24.93 -8.18
C PHE A 212 -10.10 24.43 -6.74
N GLY A 213 -9.96 25.35 -5.80
CA GLY A 213 -10.08 25.11 -4.38
C GLY A 213 -11.53 24.82 -3.99
N GLN A 214 -11.73 24.49 -2.71
CA GLN A 214 -13.08 24.22 -2.18
C GLN A 214 -13.94 25.48 -2.08
N ASP A 215 -13.27 26.63 -1.98
CA ASP A 215 -13.84 27.97 -2.07
C ASP A 215 -14.27 28.36 -3.51
N GLY A 216 -14.06 27.47 -4.49
CA GLY A 216 -14.35 27.73 -5.90
C GLY A 216 -13.33 28.65 -6.58
N LEU A 217 -12.29 29.08 -5.87
CA LEU A 217 -11.24 29.93 -6.42
C LEU A 217 -10.20 29.08 -7.17
N PRO A 218 -9.60 29.60 -8.25
CA PRO A 218 -8.53 28.89 -8.95
C PRO A 218 -7.31 28.75 -8.03
N LEU A 219 -6.75 27.55 -7.99
CA LEU A 219 -5.53 27.27 -7.24
C LEU A 219 -4.33 27.85 -7.98
N GLN A 220 -3.36 28.39 -7.23
CA GLN A 220 -2.10 28.89 -7.83
C GLN A 220 -1.37 27.80 -8.61
N HIS A 221 -1.41 26.57 -8.09
CA HIS A 221 -0.89 25.38 -8.76
C HIS A 221 -1.96 24.27 -8.74
N PRO A 222 -2.25 23.63 -9.88
CA PRO A 222 -3.21 22.52 -9.91
C PRO A 222 -2.73 21.35 -9.06
N LEU A 223 -3.59 20.83 -8.18
CA LEU A 223 -3.28 19.66 -7.37
C LEU A 223 -3.45 18.40 -8.20
N GLN A 224 -2.43 17.54 -8.20
CA GLN A 224 -2.44 16.29 -8.96
C GLN A 224 -2.99 15.17 -8.10
N GLY A 225 -4.12 14.59 -8.48
CA GLY A 225 -4.66 13.37 -7.89
C GLY A 225 -4.19 12.11 -8.61
N VAL A 226 -5.03 11.07 -8.55
CA VAL A 226 -4.80 9.79 -9.23
C VAL A 226 -5.28 9.87 -10.66
N LEU A 227 -4.35 9.77 -11.61
CA LEU A 227 -4.60 10.03 -13.03
C LEU A 227 -5.19 8.84 -13.80
N SER A 228 -5.04 7.62 -13.28
CA SER A 228 -5.46 6.40 -13.99
C SER A 228 -5.91 5.32 -13.02
N ARG A 229 -6.80 4.45 -13.49
CA ARG A 229 -7.31 3.31 -12.72
C ARG A 229 -6.16 2.37 -12.34
N SER A 230 -5.94 2.21 -11.04
CA SER A 230 -4.90 1.36 -10.47
C SER A 230 -5.24 -0.13 -10.56
N ASP A 231 -4.21 -0.96 -10.63
CA ASP A 231 -4.35 -2.42 -10.55
C ASP A 231 -4.83 -2.89 -9.17
N VAL A 232 -4.30 -2.26 -8.12
CA VAL A 232 -4.64 -2.50 -6.71
C VAL A 232 -5.29 -1.24 -6.16
N GLY A 233 -6.41 -1.42 -5.48
CA GLY A 233 -7.20 -0.32 -4.95
C GLY A 233 -6.71 0.18 -3.60
N TYR A 234 -7.34 1.25 -3.15
CA TYR A 234 -7.11 1.80 -1.82
C TYR A 234 -8.44 2.19 -1.20
N LEU A 235 -8.65 1.83 0.05
CA LEU A 235 -9.77 2.28 0.87
C LEU A 235 -9.22 2.91 2.13
N ARG A 236 -9.87 3.97 2.60
CA ARG A 236 -9.43 4.69 3.78
C ARG A 236 -10.62 4.95 4.68
N TRP A 237 -10.45 4.59 5.94
CA TRP A 237 -11.32 4.97 7.02
C TRP A 237 -10.52 5.66 8.11
N LYS A 238 -11.04 6.78 8.58
CA LYS A 238 -10.54 7.49 9.75
C LYS A 238 -11.75 8.10 10.43
N GLU A 239 -11.88 7.83 11.73
CA GLU A 239 -12.87 8.45 12.61
C GLU A 239 -12.80 9.97 12.46
N ARG A 240 -13.95 10.61 12.22
CA ARG A 240 -14.00 12.04 11.88
C ARG A 240 -15.01 12.77 12.76
N PRO A 241 -14.62 13.90 13.38
CA PRO A 241 -15.58 14.93 13.71
C PRO A 241 -16.19 15.50 12.41
N LEU A 242 -17.47 15.87 12.48
CA LEU A 242 -18.44 16.19 11.42
C LEU A 242 -18.06 17.31 10.40
N SER A 243 -16.80 17.74 10.30
CA SER A 243 -16.40 18.91 9.50
C SER A 243 -14.98 18.81 8.91
N VAL A 244 -14.75 17.90 7.94
CA VAL A 244 -13.52 17.90 7.13
C VAL A 244 -13.82 17.50 5.67
N PRO A 245 -13.28 18.21 4.66
CA PRO A 245 -13.84 18.31 3.30
C PRO A 245 -13.57 17.14 2.33
N LEU A 246 -14.26 17.19 1.16
CA LEU A 246 -14.23 16.20 0.07
C LEU A 246 -12.83 15.78 -0.44
N CYS A 247 -11.78 16.60 -0.27
CA CYS A 247 -10.44 16.28 -0.79
C CYS A 247 -9.76 15.07 -0.09
N LEU A 248 -10.32 14.60 1.03
CA LEU A 248 -9.88 13.38 1.70
C LEU A 248 -10.59 12.11 1.21
N GLN A 249 -11.61 12.26 0.36
CA GLN A 249 -12.36 11.13 -0.16
C GLN A 249 -11.55 10.41 -1.24
N VAL A 250 -11.48 9.08 -1.12
CA VAL A 250 -10.82 8.26 -2.14
C VAL A 250 -11.65 8.30 -3.43
N GLY A 251 -11.02 8.68 -4.53
CA GLY A 251 -11.60 8.72 -5.86
C GLY A 251 -11.82 7.33 -6.46
N SER A 252 -12.65 7.25 -7.50
CA SER A 252 -12.97 5.98 -8.17
C SER A 252 -11.74 5.28 -8.78
N MET A 253 -10.68 6.00 -9.17
CA MET A 253 -9.46 5.39 -9.73
C MET A 253 -8.74 4.45 -8.74
N LEU A 254 -9.00 4.62 -7.43
CA LEU A 254 -8.52 3.75 -6.36
C LEU A 254 -9.62 2.89 -5.73
N LYS A 255 -10.87 3.38 -5.65
CA LYS A 255 -12.00 2.60 -5.09
C LYS A 255 -12.44 1.44 -5.99
N THR A 256 -12.35 1.60 -7.30
CA THR A 256 -12.68 0.57 -8.30
C THR A 256 -11.41 0.16 -9.05
N PRO A 257 -10.48 -0.60 -8.42
CA PRO A 257 -9.27 -1.07 -9.10
C PRO A 257 -9.57 -2.05 -10.24
N ARG A 258 -8.57 -2.36 -11.07
CA ARG A 258 -8.70 -3.34 -12.16
C ARG A 258 -8.87 -4.77 -11.64
N PHE A 259 -8.26 -5.08 -10.50
CA PHE A 259 -8.43 -6.35 -9.80
C PHE A 259 -9.03 -6.08 -8.43
N PRO A 260 -9.95 -6.93 -7.92
CA PRO A 260 -10.66 -6.72 -6.66
C PRO A 260 -9.76 -7.00 -5.45
N VAL A 261 -8.71 -6.20 -5.32
CA VAL A 261 -7.73 -6.22 -4.23
C VAL A 261 -7.51 -4.78 -3.80
N TRP A 262 -7.65 -4.51 -2.50
CA TRP A 262 -7.54 -3.18 -1.92
C TRP A 262 -6.58 -3.19 -0.74
N VAL A 263 -5.78 -2.13 -0.64
CA VAL A 263 -5.10 -1.78 0.61
C VAL A 263 -6.05 -0.91 1.42
N CYS A 264 -6.35 -1.34 2.65
CA CYS A 264 -7.20 -0.61 3.57
C CYS A 264 -6.34 0.13 4.60
N SER A 265 -6.49 1.45 4.70
CA SER A 265 -5.92 2.26 5.78
C SER A 265 -6.99 2.58 6.81
N ILE A 266 -6.89 1.97 7.98
CA ILE A 266 -7.84 2.08 9.10
C ILE A 266 -7.06 2.63 10.28
N ASN A 267 -7.36 3.85 10.73
CA ASN A 267 -6.70 4.49 11.88
C ASN A 267 -5.16 4.44 11.80
N SER A 268 -4.60 4.63 10.60
CA SER A 268 -3.16 4.56 10.28
C SER A 268 -2.54 3.15 10.24
N SER A 269 -3.31 2.11 10.54
CA SER A 269 -2.94 0.72 10.26
C SER A 269 -3.26 0.38 8.81
N CYS A 270 -2.34 -0.28 8.11
CA CYS A 270 -2.60 -0.79 6.77
C CYS A 270 -2.95 -2.27 6.84
N SER A 271 -3.87 -2.70 5.99
CA SER A 271 -4.33 -4.07 5.84
C SER A 271 -4.72 -4.34 4.39
N VAL A 272 -5.04 -5.59 4.05
CA VAL A 272 -5.45 -5.97 2.70
C VAL A 272 -6.83 -6.61 2.72
N LEU A 273 -7.69 -6.14 1.84
CA LEU A 273 -9.02 -6.67 1.57
C LEU A 273 -9.06 -7.13 0.11
N PHE A 274 -9.62 -8.30 -0.18
CA PHE A 274 -9.65 -8.79 -1.56
C PHE A 274 -10.81 -9.75 -1.82
N SER A 275 -11.14 -9.98 -3.09
CA SER A 275 -12.04 -11.03 -3.53
C SER A 275 -11.33 -11.97 -4.48
N ALA A 276 -11.71 -13.25 -4.46
CA ALA A 276 -11.26 -14.23 -5.44
C ALA A 276 -11.97 -14.04 -6.80
N THR A 277 -13.13 -13.38 -6.82
CA THR A 277 -13.95 -13.20 -8.02
C THR A 277 -13.45 -12.03 -8.86
N ARG A 278 -12.66 -12.30 -9.91
CA ARG A 278 -12.08 -11.27 -10.79
C ARG A 278 -13.09 -10.25 -11.31
N LEU A 279 -14.30 -10.71 -11.66
CA LEU A 279 -15.34 -9.89 -12.26
C LEU A 279 -16.19 -9.10 -11.25
N LEU A 280 -15.86 -9.18 -9.95
CA LEU A 280 -16.64 -8.52 -8.89
C LEU A 280 -16.96 -7.07 -9.23
N LEU A 281 -15.99 -6.28 -9.71
CA LEU A 281 -16.17 -4.85 -9.99
C LEU A 281 -16.65 -4.52 -11.42
N SER A 282 -16.97 -5.54 -12.20
CA SER A 282 -17.38 -5.39 -13.61
C SER A 282 -18.77 -5.94 -13.89
N ASP A 283 -19.26 -6.83 -13.02
CA ASP A 283 -20.60 -7.41 -13.10
C ASP A 283 -21.45 -6.94 -11.90
N TRP A 284 -22.47 -6.13 -12.18
CA TRP A 284 -23.40 -5.64 -11.17
C TRP A 284 -24.09 -6.79 -10.42
N ARG A 285 -24.28 -7.96 -11.04
CA ARG A 285 -24.87 -9.12 -10.38
C ARG A 285 -23.94 -9.70 -9.32
N ALA A 286 -22.64 -9.71 -9.62
CA ALA A 286 -21.61 -10.16 -8.68
C ALA A 286 -21.45 -9.20 -7.50
N GLU A 287 -21.78 -7.90 -7.67
CA GLU A 287 -21.75 -6.92 -6.57
C GLU A 287 -22.95 -7.02 -5.61
N HIS A 288 -23.96 -7.86 -5.84
CA HIS A 288 -25.09 -7.99 -4.90
C HIS A 288 -24.72 -8.75 -3.62
N LEU A 289 -24.16 -9.94 -3.77
CA LEU A 289 -23.81 -10.83 -2.66
C LEU A 289 -22.50 -11.54 -2.99
N PHE A 290 -21.44 -11.24 -2.25
CA PHE A 290 -20.11 -11.75 -2.56
C PHE A 290 -19.25 -11.94 -1.31
N GLN A 291 -18.16 -12.68 -1.49
CA GLN A 291 -17.17 -12.93 -0.45
C GLN A 291 -15.99 -11.97 -0.57
N LEU A 292 -15.61 -11.41 0.58
CA LEU A 292 -14.37 -10.69 0.78
C LEU A 292 -13.49 -11.43 1.78
N TYR A 293 -12.19 -11.33 1.57
CA TYR A 293 -11.16 -11.90 2.41
C TYR A 293 -10.34 -10.76 3.00
N TYR A 294 -10.05 -10.84 4.29
CA TYR A 294 -9.37 -9.79 5.03
C TYR A 294 -8.10 -10.31 5.73
N TYR A 295 -6.99 -9.58 5.50
CA TYR A 295 -5.71 -9.81 6.15
C TYR A 295 -5.20 -8.51 6.78
N SER A 296 -5.08 -8.51 8.12
CA SER A 296 -4.65 -7.35 8.91
C SER A 296 -3.14 -7.11 8.89
N GLY A 297 -2.34 -8.14 8.61
CA GLY A 297 -0.89 -8.11 8.80
C GLY A 297 -0.42 -8.32 10.24
N GLN A 298 -1.33 -8.51 11.20
CA GLN A 298 -0.98 -8.77 12.60
C GLN A 298 -0.43 -10.20 12.76
N SER A 299 0.56 -10.37 13.64
CA SER A 299 1.15 -11.67 13.96
C SER A 299 0.16 -12.62 14.65
N SER A 300 -0.80 -12.08 15.40
CA SER A 300 -1.87 -12.83 16.07
C SER A 300 -2.88 -13.46 15.10
N GLN A 301 -3.01 -12.93 13.88
CA GLN A 301 -3.91 -13.49 12.89
C GLN A 301 -3.35 -14.81 12.36
N THR A 302 -4.08 -15.90 12.61
CA THR A 302 -3.72 -17.27 12.21
C THR A 302 -4.39 -17.72 10.92
N ALA A 303 -5.56 -17.18 10.59
CA ALA A 303 -6.32 -17.47 9.38
C ALA A 303 -6.88 -16.20 8.73
N THR A 304 -7.11 -16.26 7.42
CA THR A 304 -7.74 -15.17 6.66
C THR A 304 -9.20 -15.03 7.07
N ALA A 305 -9.61 -13.83 7.48
CA ALA A 305 -11.01 -13.59 7.82
C ALA A 305 -11.86 -13.56 6.55
N ARG A 306 -12.99 -14.26 6.56
CA ARG A 306 -13.92 -14.32 5.42
C ARG A 306 -15.19 -13.58 5.76
N LEU A 307 -15.52 -12.57 4.96
CA LEU A 307 -16.69 -11.72 5.11
C LEU A 307 -17.66 -11.99 3.97
N THR A 308 -18.95 -12.03 4.27
CA THR A 308 -20.01 -12.02 3.27
C THR A 308 -20.59 -10.62 3.21
N VAL A 309 -20.60 -10.02 2.03
CA VAL A 309 -21.11 -8.66 1.82
C VAL A 309 -22.37 -8.74 0.97
N ASP A 310 -23.45 -8.18 1.49
CA ASP A 310 -24.73 -8.03 0.81
C ASP A 310 -25.03 -6.54 0.62
N THR A 311 -25.17 -6.10 -0.63
CA THR A 311 -25.40 -4.70 -0.99
C THR A 311 -26.86 -4.35 -1.26
N HIS A 312 -27.76 -5.34 -1.28
CA HIS A 312 -29.17 -5.16 -1.66
C HIS A 312 -30.11 -5.27 -0.45
N SER A 313 -29.68 -5.95 0.60
CA SER A 313 -30.46 -6.04 1.84
C SER A 313 -30.36 -4.73 2.64
N HIS A 314 -31.35 -3.85 2.50
CA HIS A 314 -31.50 -2.57 3.23
C HIS A 314 -31.73 -2.73 4.75
N HIS A 315 -31.17 -3.75 5.40
CA HIS A 315 -31.30 -3.95 6.85
C HIS A 315 -30.82 -2.75 7.67
N TRP A 316 -29.94 -1.91 7.09
CA TRP A 316 -29.45 -0.69 7.73
C TRP A 316 -30.55 0.39 7.90
N GLU A 317 -31.46 0.56 6.91
CA GLU A 317 -32.58 1.51 6.96
C GLU A 317 -33.69 1.06 7.92
N ALA A 318 -33.91 -0.25 8.08
CA ALA A 318 -34.94 -0.75 8.98
C ALA A 318 -34.67 -0.43 10.47
N SER A 319 -33.40 -0.18 10.81
CA SER A 319 -32.94 0.07 12.17
C SER A 319 -32.63 1.54 12.49
N SER A 320 -32.99 2.45 11.58
CA SER A 320 -32.92 3.91 11.78
C SER A 320 -34.18 4.49 12.45
N ARG A 321 -34.96 3.66 13.15
CA ARG A 321 -36.12 4.09 13.95
C ARG A 321 -35.76 4.50 15.38
N ASP A 322 -34.56 4.19 15.86
CA ASP A 322 -34.08 4.64 17.16
C ASP A 322 -33.07 5.78 16.96
N GLY A 323 -33.43 6.96 17.44
CA GLY A 323 -32.63 8.17 17.35
C GLY A 323 -31.31 8.09 18.14
N GLU A 324 -30.35 8.93 17.72
CA GLU A 324 -29.19 9.39 18.51
C GLU A 324 -28.08 8.38 18.88
N ALA A 325 -27.90 7.28 18.15
CA ALA A 325 -26.64 6.51 18.24
C ALA A 325 -25.71 6.85 17.06
N ASP A 326 -24.53 7.41 17.36
CA ASP A 326 -23.47 7.63 16.38
C ASP A 326 -23.15 6.31 15.67
N PRO A 327 -23.31 6.20 14.33
CA PRO A 327 -23.03 4.98 13.59
C PRO A 327 -21.59 4.48 13.80
N GLU A 328 -20.67 5.35 14.21
CA GLU A 328 -19.28 5.01 14.54
C GLU A 328 -19.12 4.16 15.80
N LYS A 329 -20.03 4.26 16.79
CA LYS A 329 -20.04 3.35 17.98
C LYS A 329 -20.72 2.02 17.70
N ARG A 330 -21.46 1.94 16.59
CA ARG A 330 -22.35 0.82 16.30
C ARG A 330 -21.68 -0.26 15.45
N PHE A 331 -20.67 0.09 14.65
CA PHE A 331 -20.06 -0.82 13.69
C PHE A 331 -18.53 -0.84 13.74
N PRO A 332 -17.88 -2.00 13.56
CA PRO A 332 -16.43 -2.14 13.46
C PRO A 332 -15.81 -1.23 12.38
N SER A 333 -14.59 -0.75 12.61
CA SER A 333 -13.96 0.20 11.68
C SER A 333 -13.71 -0.39 10.28
N LEU A 334 -13.51 -1.72 10.19
CA LEU A 334 -13.41 -2.40 8.89
C LEU A 334 -14.72 -2.35 8.10
N GLU A 335 -15.87 -2.53 8.76
CA GLU A 335 -17.17 -2.44 8.10
C GLU A 335 -17.39 -1.05 7.52
N MET A 336 -17.07 -0.02 8.30
CA MET A 336 -17.15 1.36 7.84
C MET A 336 -16.21 1.63 6.64
N THR A 337 -15.03 1.01 6.63
CA THR A 337 -14.12 1.06 5.47
C THR A 337 -14.74 0.45 4.22
N ILE A 338 -15.37 -0.72 4.33
CA ILE A 338 -16.07 -1.41 3.23
C ILE A 338 -17.23 -0.55 2.71
N ARG A 339 -17.99 0.07 3.62
CA ARG A 339 -19.11 0.96 3.28
C ARG A 339 -18.69 2.24 2.56
N THR A 340 -17.42 2.65 2.65
CA THR A 340 -16.93 3.75 1.79
C THR A 340 -16.97 3.42 0.29
N LYS A 341 -17.00 2.13 -0.08
CA LYS A 341 -17.15 1.65 -1.46
C LYS A 341 -18.55 1.09 -1.75
N TRP A 342 -19.10 0.28 -0.86
CA TRP A 342 -20.44 -0.30 -0.99
C TRP A 342 -21.35 0.29 0.08
N ASP A 343 -21.90 1.45 -0.22
CA ASP A 343 -22.74 2.18 0.71
C ASP A 343 -23.96 1.35 1.12
N GLY A 344 -24.31 1.39 2.40
CA GLY A 344 -25.42 0.61 2.96
C GLY A 344 -25.22 -0.91 3.03
N ALA A 345 -24.06 -1.46 2.66
CA ALA A 345 -23.86 -2.91 2.64
C ALA A 345 -23.93 -3.56 4.04
N ALA A 346 -24.66 -4.67 4.13
CA ALA A 346 -24.68 -5.56 5.27
C ALA A 346 -23.47 -6.52 5.21
N ILE A 347 -22.79 -6.71 6.34
CA ILE A 347 -21.53 -7.46 6.41
C ILE A 347 -21.67 -8.54 7.47
N ASP A 348 -21.50 -9.80 7.06
CA ASP A 348 -21.45 -10.95 7.95
C ASP A 348 -20.00 -11.43 8.09
N TRP A 349 -19.52 -11.53 9.33
CA TRP A 349 -18.18 -11.99 9.69
C TRP A 349 -18.00 -13.51 9.65
N ASN A 350 -19.07 -14.26 9.33
CA ASN A 350 -19.09 -15.71 9.22
C ASN A 350 -18.48 -16.42 10.45
N GLY A 351 -18.76 -15.91 11.66
CA GLY A 351 -18.23 -16.43 12.92
C GLY A 351 -16.81 -15.95 13.31
N THR A 352 -16.20 -15.07 12.51
CA THR A 352 -14.92 -14.42 12.88
C THR A 352 -15.18 -13.22 13.80
N SER A 353 -14.32 -12.98 14.79
CA SER A 353 -14.39 -11.76 15.59
C SER A 353 -14.12 -10.52 14.72
N PRO A 354 -14.91 -9.45 14.85
CA PRO A 354 -14.65 -8.21 14.13
C PRO A 354 -13.26 -7.63 14.40
N PHE A 355 -12.68 -7.00 13.37
CA PHE A 355 -11.40 -6.30 13.48
C PHE A 355 -11.66 -4.81 13.65
N TYR A 356 -10.99 -4.23 14.65
CA TYR A 356 -11.04 -2.82 15.06
C TYR A 356 -12.35 -2.37 15.69
#